data_AF-A0A963TA03-F1
#
_entry.id   AF-A0A963TA03-F1
#
_cell.length_a   1.000
_cell.length_b   1.000
_cell.length_c   1.000
_cell.angle_alpha   90.00
_cell.angle_beta   90.00
_cell.angle_gamma   90.00
#
_symmetry.space_group_name_H-M   'P 1'
#
loop_
_entity.id
_entity.type
_entity.pdbx_description
1 polymer ?
#
loop_
_entity_poly.entity_id
_entity_poly.type
_entity_poly.pdbx_seq_one_letter_code
_entity_poly.pdbx_strand_id
1 'polypeptide(L)'
;MAALGQARTARSDPGQAERAVLEALALAPDVFEVRLGAYRFYFYNHRYDEALPHAEAILAQAARRLNVAGDWRAVGGQDAPFGEMETAPGLYLQALLAWGYCQVRLGHTAPGRAAVAKVAELDPRDRFGARAFLDLIDRRERGADDAD
;
A
#
# COMPACT_ATOMS: atom_id res chain seq x y z
N MET A 1 -10.61 -41.99 10.99
CA MET A 1 -9.22 -42.17 10.52
C MET A 1 -9.25 -42.19 9.00
N ALA A 2 -8.36 -41.42 8.36
CA ALA A 2 -8.23 -41.20 6.91
C ALA A 2 -9.09 -40.09 6.25
N ALA A 3 -8.87 -38.84 6.66
CA ALA A 3 -8.91 -37.69 5.74
C ALA A 3 -8.07 -36.48 6.24
N LEU A 4 -7.29 -36.64 7.31
CA LEU A 4 -6.42 -35.60 7.89
C LEU A 4 -4.95 -35.75 7.47
N GLY A 5 -4.70 -36.32 6.28
CA GLY A 5 -3.39 -36.84 5.87
C GLY A 5 -2.75 -36.21 4.63
N GLN A 6 -3.18 -35.02 4.19
CA GLN A 6 -2.58 -34.36 3.00
C GLN A 6 -2.46 -32.81 3.11
N ALA A 7 -2.93 -32.17 4.18
CA ALA A 7 -2.89 -30.71 4.28
C ALA A 7 -1.58 -30.17 4.89
N ARG A 8 -0.43 -30.69 4.44
CA ARG A 8 0.87 -30.10 4.71
C ARG A 8 1.66 -30.12 3.41
N THR A 9 1.80 -28.93 2.82
CA THR A 9 2.45 -28.56 1.54
C THR A 9 1.58 -28.46 0.29
N ALA A 10 0.50 -27.68 0.33
CA ALA A 10 0.14 -26.88 -0.85
C ALA A 10 0.93 -25.57 -0.76
N ARG A 11 2.21 -25.60 -1.14
CA ARG A 11 2.94 -24.37 -1.46
C ARG A 11 2.16 -23.78 -2.64
N SER A 12 1.43 -22.68 -2.41
CA SER A 12 0.58 -22.03 -3.40
C SER A 12 1.36 -21.84 -4.70
N ASP A 13 0.91 -22.48 -5.77
CA ASP A 13 1.43 -22.24 -7.11
C ASP A 13 1.13 -20.77 -7.46
N PRO A 14 2.17 -19.93 -7.67
CA PRO A 14 1.97 -18.51 -7.98
C PRO A 14 1.06 -18.29 -9.19
N GLY A 15 1.07 -19.21 -10.17
CA GLY A 15 0.20 -19.11 -11.35
C GLY A 15 -1.27 -19.34 -11.03
N GLN A 16 -1.58 -20.28 -10.14
CA GLN A 16 -2.97 -20.49 -9.68
C GLN A 16 -3.46 -19.33 -8.82
N ALA A 17 -2.59 -18.78 -7.97
CA ALA A 17 -2.91 -17.62 -7.15
C ALA A 17 -3.19 -16.37 -8.01
N GLU A 18 -2.37 -16.11 -9.04
CA GLU A 18 -2.59 -14.99 -9.96
C GLU A 18 -3.91 -15.14 -10.73
N ARG A 19 -4.21 -16.35 -11.22
CA ARG A 19 -5.48 -16.62 -11.91
C ARG A 19 -6.69 -16.32 -11.03
N ALA A 20 -6.66 -16.72 -9.76
CA ALA A 20 -7.74 -16.43 -8.82
C ALA A 20 -7.88 -14.91 -8.55
N VAL A 21 -6.76 -14.19 -8.47
CA VAL A 21 -6.76 -12.72 -8.34
C VAL A 21 -7.40 -12.06 -9.57
N LEU A 22 -7.02 -12.49 -10.78
CA LEU A 22 -7.55 -11.94 -12.03
C LEU A 22 -9.04 -12.24 -12.21
N GLU A 23 -9.48 -13.45 -11.86
CA GLU A 23 -10.90 -13.83 -11.90
C GLU A 23 -11.73 -12.98 -10.93
N ALA A 24 -11.25 -12.79 -9.70
CA ALA A 24 -11.91 -11.93 -8.72
C ALA A 24 -12.00 -10.48 -9.21
N LEU A 25 -10.92 -9.94 -9.80
CA LEU A 25 -10.89 -8.59 -10.37
C LEU A 25 -11.87 -8.44 -11.54
N ALA A 26 -12.01 -9.47 -12.38
CA ALA A 26 -12.96 -9.45 -13.50
C ALA A 26 -14.42 -9.42 -13.03
N LEU A 27 -14.74 -10.13 -11.95
CA LEU A 27 -16.08 -10.19 -11.39
C LEU A 27 -16.45 -8.94 -10.57
N ALA A 28 -15.49 -8.37 -9.85
CA ALA A 28 -15.74 -7.33 -8.85
C ALA A 28 -14.61 -6.28 -8.80
N PRO A 29 -14.38 -5.52 -9.87
CA PRO A 29 -13.24 -4.60 -9.98
C PRO A 29 -13.29 -3.44 -8.98
N ASP A 30 -14.47 -3.07 -8.49
CA ASP A 30 -14.64 -1.93 -7.58
C ASP A 30 -14.80 -2.35 -6.11
N VAL A 31 -14.72 -3.64 -5.80
CA VAL A 31 -14.79 -4.13 -4.42
C VAL A 31 -13.43 -3.96 -3.73
N PHE A 32 -13.44 -3.32 -2.57
CA PHE A 32 -12.24 -2.96 -1.81
C PHE A 32 -11.39 -4.19 -1.45
N GLU A 33 -12.04 -5.26 -1.01
CA GLU A 33 -11.40 -6.51 -0.58
C GLU A 33 -10.72 -7.22 -1.75
N VAL A 34 -11.31 -7.13 -2.95
CA VAL A 34 -10.73 -7.67 -4.19
C VAL A 34 -9.50 -6.87 -4.59
N ARG A 35 -9.57 -5.53 -4.56
CA ARG A 35 -8.41 -4.65 -4.80
C ARG A 35 -7.30 -4.90 -3.79
N LEU A 36 -7.63 -5.06 -2.51
CA LEU A 36 -6.66 -5.34 -1.45
C LEU A 36 -5.98 -6.69 -1.63
N GLY A 37 -6.73 -7.71 -2.03
CA GLY A 37 -6.18 -9.03 -2.37
C GLY A 37 -5.19 -8.95 -3.54
N ALA A 38 -5.57 -8.27 -4.62
CA ALA A 38 -4.71 -8.06 -5.79
C ALA A 38 -3.44 -7.26 -5.44
N TYR A 39 -3.59 -6.15 -4.73
CA TYR A 39 -2.46 -5.36 -4.23
C TYR A 39 -1.47 -6.24 -3.44
N ARG A 40 -1.96 -7.01 -2.45
CA ARG A 40 -1.11 -7.87 -1.62
C ARG A 40 -0.40 -8.93 -2.45
N PHE A 41 -1.11 -9.56 -3.39
CA PHE A 41 -0.51 -10.55 -4.28
C PHE A 41 0.67 -9.93 -5.04
N TYR A 42 0.46 -8.85 -5.78
CA TYR A 42 1.53 -8.24 -6.58
C TYR A 42 2.65 -7.66 -5.71
N PHE A 43 2.30 -6.98 -4.61
CA PHE A 43 3.27 -6.37 -3.70
C PHE A 43 4.23 -7.39 -3.09
N TYR A 44 3.72 -8.52 -2.57
CA TYR A 44 4.57 -9.56 -1.97
C TYR A 44 5.36 -10.35 -3.00
N ASN A 45 5.00 -10.28 -4.28
CA ASN A 45 5.78 -10.82 -5.40
C ASN A 45 6.74 -9.78 -6.02
N HIS A 46 6.95 -8.63 -5.38
CA HIS A 46 7.81 -7.54 -5.87
C HIS A 46 7.41 -6.97 -7.25
N ARG A 47 6.15 -7.15 -7.64
CA ARG A 47 5.51 -6.71 -8.88
C ARG A 47 4.85 -5.36 -8.66
N TYR A 48 5.68 -4.32 -8.50
CA TYR A 48 5.23 -3.02 -8.00
C TYR A 48 4.44 -2.22 -9.01
N ASP A 49 4.74 -2.39 -10.29
CA ASP A 49 4.01 -1.82 -11.41
C ASP A 49 2.57 -2.36 -11.48
N GLU A 50 2.37 -3.66 -11.24
CA GLU A 50 1.01 -4.21 -11.13
C GLU A 50 0.35 -3.89 -9.79
N ALA A 51 1.10 -3.74 -8.69
CA ALA A 51 0.54 -3.40 -7.39
C ALA A 51 0.03 -1.95 -7.31
N LEU A 52 0.73 -1.00 -7.96
CA LEU A 52 0.47 0.43 -7.88
C LEU A 52 -0.99 0.84 -8.20
N PRO A 53 -1.61 0.41 -9.32
CA PRO A 53 -3.00 0.78 -9.62
C PRO A 53 -4.00 0.26 -8.59
N HIS A 54 -3.70 -0.84 -7.89
CA HIS A 54 -4.55 -1.32 -6.81
C HIS A 54 -4.38 -0.46 -5.54
N ALA A 55 -3.15 -0.06 -5.19
CA ALA A 55 -2.91 0.86 -4.09
C ALA A 55 -3.63 2.21 -4.31
N GLU A 56 -3.59 2.74 -5.52
CA GLU A 56 -4.29 3.98 -5.90
C GLU A 56 -5.81 3.85 -5.77
N ALA A 57 -6.39 2.75 -6.26
CA ALA A 57 -7.83 2.50 -6.13
C ALA A 57 -8.26 2.35 -4.67
N ILE A 58 -7.48 1.64 -3.85
CA ILE A 58 -7.72 1.48 -2.41
C ILE A 58 -7.66 2.84 -1.70
N LEU A 59 -6.64 3.66 -2.01
CA LEU A 59 -6.49 5.00 -1.45
C LEU A 59 -7.69 5.89 -1.81
N ALA A 60 -8.11 5.89 -3.08
CA ALA A 60 -9.26 6.66 -3.52
C ALA A 60 -10.57 6.20 -2.86
N GLN A 61 -10.76 4.89 -2.68
CA GLN A 61 -11.91 4.35 -1.94
C GLN A 61 -11.87 4.71 -0.46
N ALA A 62 -10.71 4.65 0.18
CA ALA A 62 -10.53 5.05 1.57
C ALA A 62 -10.82 6.55 1.75
N ALA A 63 -10.32 7.41 0.86
CA ALA A 63 -10.59 8.85 0.87
C ALA A 63 -12.10 9.15 0.80
N ARG A 64 -12.82 8.47 -0.12
CA ARG A 64 -14.28 8.60 -0.24
C ARG A 64 -15.00 8.14 1.02
N ARG A 65 -14.60 7.01 1.62
CA ARG A 65 -15.20 6.49 2.86
C ARG A 65 -15.01 7.44 4.05
N LEU A 66 -13.90 8.17 4.08
CA LEU A 66 -13.61 9.17 5.11
C LEU A 66 -14.20 10.55 4.82
N ASN A 67 -14.76 10.76 3.64
CA ASN A 67 -15.22 12.07 3.17
C ASN A 67 -14.11 13.14 3.23
N VAL A 68 -12.89 12.77 2.84
CA VAL A 68 -11.73 13.68 2.73
C VAL A 68 -11.41 13.97 1.27
N ALA A 69 -10.48 14.89 1.02
CA ALA A 69 -10.05 15.23 -0.33
C ALA A 69 -9.54 14.00 -1.11
N GLY A 70 -9.87 13.95 -2.41
CA GLY A 70 -9.41 12.89 -3.30
C GLY A 70 -7.91 12.97 -3.63
N ASP A 71 -7.35 14.18 -3.66
CA ASP A 71 -5.89 14.38 -3.67
C ASP A 71 -5.39 14.37 -2.23
N TRP A 72 -4.58 13.36 -1.90
CA TRP A 72 -4.01 13.18 -0.56
C TRP A 72 -3.17 14.37 -0.10
N ARG A 73 -2.66 15.19 -1.04
CA ARG A 73 -1.89 16.40 -0.70
C ARG A 73 -2.72 17.44 0.05
N ALA A 74 -4.02 17.47 -0.22
CA ALA A 74 -4.96 18.38 0.40
C ALA A 74 -5.55 17.86 1.73
N VAL A 75 -5.21 16.63 2.13
CA VAL A 75 -5.68 16.04 3.39
C VAL A 75 -4.82 16.55 4.55
N GLY A 76 -5.48 17.11 5.56
CA GLY A 76 -4.90 17.60 6.80
C GLY A 76 -5.30 16.76 8.02
N GLY A 77 -4.56 16.92 9.13
CA GLY A 77 -4.75 16.10 10.33
C GLY A 77 -6.09 16.29 11.07
N GLN A 78 -6.88 17.31 10.71
CA GLN A 78 -8.22 17.55 11.27
C GLN A 78 -9.34 16.95 10.42
N ASP A 79 -9.03 16.44 9.22
CA ASP A 79 -10.05 15.93 8.29
C ASP A 79 -10.59 14.56 8.72
N ALA A 80 -9.82 13.80 9.53
CA ALA A 80 -10.23 12.51 10.09
C ALA A 80 -9.42 12.16 11.36
N PRO A 81 -9.91 11.27 12.23
CA PRO A 81 -9.18 10.87 13.44
C PRO A 81 -8.09 9.83 13.11
N PHE A 82 -6.96 10.30 12.56
CA PHE A 82 -5.81 9.47 12.17
C PHE A 82 -5.05 8.78 13.32
N GLY A 83 -5.53 8.88 14.56
CA GLY A 83 -4.84 8.39 15.76
C GLY A 83 -4.88 6.88 16.00
N GLU A 84 -5.65 6.11 15.21
CA GLU A 84 -5.88 4.67 15.42
C GLU A 84 -5.58 3.83 14.16
N MET A 85 -4.87 2.70 14.33
CA MET A 85 -4.41 1.87 13.18
C MET A 85 -5.52 1.03 12.54
N GLU A 86 -6.42 0.47 13.35
CA GLU A 86 -7.43 -0.52 12.90
C GLU A 86 -8.75 0.14 12.48
N THR A 87 -8.72 1.45 12.26
CA THR A 87 -9.88 2.25 11.85
C THR A 87 -9.81 2.62 10.37
N ALA A 88 -10.90 3.17 9.83
CA ALA A 88 -10.92 3.66 8.45
C ALA A 88 -9.81 4.70 8.14
N PRO A 89 -9.50 5.67 9.03
CA PRO A 89 -8.33 6.55 8.88
C PRO A 89 -7.00 5.80 8.82
N GLY A 90 -6.85 4.76 9.64
CA GLY A 90 -5.66 3.89 9.60
C GLY A 90 -5.51 3.17 8.25
N LEU A 91 -6.61 2.68 7.67
CA LEU A 91 -6.59 2.08 6.32
C LEU A 91 -6.18 3.08 5.24
N TYR A 92 -6.62 4.34 5.34
CA TYR A 92 -6.18 5.40 4.43
C TYR A 92 -4.66 5.63 4.51
N LEU A 93 -4.10 5.71 5.72
CA LEU A 93 -2.66 5.89 5.91
C LEU A 93 -1.85 4.69 5.42
N GLN A 94 -2.32 3.47 5.64
CA GLN A 94 -1.71 2.26 5.09
C GLN A 94 -1.70 2.28 3.55
N ALA A 95 -2.82 2.69 2.93
CA ALA A 95 -2.93 2.77 1.47
C ALA A 95 -2.01 3.86 0.88
N LEU A 96 -1.92 5.03 1.54
CA LEU A 96 -1.01 6.10 1.12
C LEU A 96 0.46 5.69 1.26
N LEU A 97 0.81 5.02 2.36
CA LEU A 97 2.16 4.49 2.59
C LEU A 97 2.53 3.43 1.55
N ALA A 98 1.60 2.51 1.27
CA ALA A 98 1.72 1.49 0.23
C ALA A 98 1.98 2.11 -1.16
N TRP A 99 1.17 3.10 -1.54
CA TRP A 99 1.33 3.82 -2.80
C TRP A 99 2.69 4.51 -2.87
N GLY A 100 3.09 5.23 -1.81
CA GLY A 100 4.39 5.90 -1.72
C GLY A 100 5.55 4.91 -1.82
N TYR A 101 5.44 3.74 -1.18
CA TYR A 101 6.43 2.67 -1.27
C TYR A 101 6.58 2.15 -2.71
N CYS A 102 5.46 1.82 -3.38
CA CYS A 102 5.50 1.37 -4.77
C CYS A 102 6.18 2.41 -5.67
N GLN A 103 5.87 3.70 -5.50
CA GLN A 103 6.51 4.78 -6.28
C GLN A 103 8.03 4.80 -6.10
N VAL A 104 8.53 4.74 -4.86
CA VAL A 104 9.98 4.69 -4.59
C VAL A 104 10.61 3.44 -5.23
N ARG A 105 9.95 2.28 -5.15
CA ARG A 105 10.47 1.03 -5.74
C ARG A 105 10.51 1.04 -7.26
N LEU A 106 9.64 1.81 -7.90
CA LEU A 106 9.61 2.04 -9.34
C LEU A 106 10.58 3.16 -9.80
N GLY A 107 11.35 3.76 -8.88
CA GLY A 107 12.27 4.85 -9.18
C GLY A 107 11.63 6.23 -9.19
N HIS A 108 10.34 6.34 -8.93
CA HIS A 108 9.63 7.61 -8.76
C HIS A 108 9.82 8.13 -7.33
N THR A 109 11.06 8.44 -6.97
CA THR A 109 11.44 8.75 -5.58
C THR A 109 10.75 9.99 -5.04
N ALA A 110 10.73 11.10 -5.80
CA ALA A 110 10.12 12.36 -5.36
C ALA A 110 8.62 12.22 -4.97
N PRO A 111 7.71 11.69 -5.82
CA PRO A 111 6.32 11.50 -5.43
C PRO A 111 6.16 10.46 -4.31
N GLY A 112 6.98 9.41 -4.30
CA GLY A 112 6.95 8.39 -3.25
C GLY A 112 7.31 8.97 -1.88
N ARG A 113 8.44 9.69 -1.79
CA ARG A 113 8.89 10.41 -0.60
C ARG A 113 7.84 11.39 -0.09
N ALA A 114 7.21 12.17 -0.98
CA ALA A 114 6.19 13.13 -0.62
C ALA A 114 4.95 12.45 0.03
N ALA A 115 4.51 11.31 -0.48
CA ALA A 115 3.42 10.55 0.12
C ALA A 115 3.79 9.98 1.50
N VAL A 116 5.00 9.42 1.64
CA VAL A 116 5.48 8.90 2.95
C VAL A 116 5.59 10.05 3.97
N ALA A 117 6.06 11.22 3.54
CA ALA A 117 6.11 12.42 4.39
C ALA A 117 4.71 12.86 4.85
N LYS A 118 3.71 12.81 3.96
CA LYS A 118 2.31 13.08 4.35
C LYS A 118 1.80 12.06 5.38
N VAL A 119 2.16 10.78 5.28
CA VAL A 119 1.80 9.79 6.31
C VAL A 119 2.40 10.18 7.66
N ALA A 120 3.68 10.56 7.71
CA ALA A 120 4.34 10.98 8.95
C ALA A 120 3.76 12.29 9.53
N GLU A 121 3.22 13.17 8.68
CA GLU A 121 2.49 14.37 9.08
C GLU A 121 1.14 14.02 9.73
N LEU A 122 0.36 13.13 9.11
CA LEU A 122 -0.97 12.73 9.58
C LEU A 122 -0.93 11.77 10.78
N ASP A 123 0.17 11.02 10.96
CA ASP A 123 0.42 10.17 12.13
C ASP A 123 1.70 10.61 12.88
N PRO A 124 1.60 11.63 13.76
CA PRO A 124 2.74 12.12 14.51
C PRO A 124 3.39 11.08 15.43
N ARG A 125 2.63 10.02 15.81
CA ARG A 125 3.12 8.92 16.66
C ARG A 125 3.87 7.85 15.86
N ASP A 126 3.95 7.99 14.54
CA ASP A 126 4.69 7.10 13.63
C ASP A 126 4.33 5.61 13.79
N ARG A 127 3.05 5.32 14.05
CA ARG A 127 2.52 3.96 14.21
C ARG A 127 2.72 3.12 12.97
N PHE A 128 2.82 3.75 11.80
CA PHE A 128 3.08 3.09 10.52
C PHE A 128 4.56 3.07 10.09
N GLY A 129 5.47 3.61 10.91
CA GLY A 129 6.92 3.60 10.65
C GLY A 129 7.34 4.39 9.40
N ALA A 130 6.62 5.46 9.06
CA ALA A 130 6.90 6.29 7.90
C ALA A 130 8.25 7.02 8.04
N ARG A 131 8.64 7.44 9.25
CA ARG A 131 9.90 8.18 9.47
C ARG A 131 11.13 7.35 9.15
N ALA A 132 11.16 6.10 9.60
CA ALA A 132 12.27 5.18 9.29
C ALA A 132 12.41 4.94 7.77
N PHE A 133 11.29 4.92 7.04
CA PHE A 133 11.33 4.78 5.59
C PHE A 133 11.81 6.06 4.89
N LEU A 134 11.42 7.25 5.36
CA LEU A 134 11.98 8.52 4.88
C LEU A 134 13.50 8.58 5.07
N ASP A 135 14.00 8.20 6.25
CA ASP A 135 15.44 8.19 6.51
C ASP A 135 16.19 7.25 5.56
N LEU A 136 15.57 6.13 5.14
CA LEU A 136 16.15 5.23 4.15
C LEU A 136 16.20 5.86 2.75
N ILE A 137 15.12 6.53 2.33
CA ILE A 137 15.05 7.24 1.05
C ILE A 137 16.15 8.32 1.02
N ASP A 138 16.19 9.17 2.04
CA ASP A 138 17.11 10.33 2.10
C ASP A 138 18.58 9.88 2.15
N ARG A 139 18.89 8.77 2.80
CA ARG A 139 20.25 8.19 2.79
C ARG A 139 20.64 7.70 1.40
N ARG A 140 19.70 7.09 0.67
CA ARG A 140 19.96 6.58 -0.68
C ARG A 140 20.18 7.70 -1.68
N GLU A 141 19.43 8.80 -1.56
CA GLU A 141 19.61 9.99 -2.40
C GLU A 141 20.99 10.62 -2.19
N ARG A 142 21.39 10.88 -0.93
CA ARG A 142 22.73 11.43 -0.64
C ARG A 142 23.88 10.56 -1.16
N GLY A 143 23.78 9.24 -0.99
CA GLY A 143 24.80 8.33 -1.50
C GLY A 143 24.82 8.17 -3.02
N ALA A 144 23.74 8.55 -3.72
CA ALA A 144 23.70 8.62 -5.18
C ALA A 144 24.33 9.94 -5.67
N ASP A 145 24.07 11.05 -4.98
CA ASP A 145 24.64 12.37 -5.30
C ASP A 145 26.17 12.42 -5.07
N ASP A 146 26.69 11.67 -4.10
CA ASP A 146 28.15 11.57 -3.83
C ASP A 146 28.91 10.68 -4.84
N ALA A 147 28.20 9.95 -5.71
CA ALA A 147 28.76 8.97 -6.64
C ALA A 147 28.81 9.43 -8.11
N ASP A 148 28.36 10.65 -8.39
CA ASP A 148 28.35 11.32 -9.71
C ASP A 148 29.41 12.46 -9.74
#